data_AF-A0A2V5TV36-F1
#
_entry.id   AF-A0A2V5TV36-F1
#
_cell.length_a   1.000
_cell.length_b   1.000
_cell.length_c   1.000
_cell.angle_alpha   90.00
_cell.angle_beta   90.00
_cell.angle_gamma   90.00
#
_symmetry.space_group_name_H-M   'P 1'
#
loop_
_entity.id
_entity.type
_entity.pdbx_description
1 polymer ?
#
loop_
_entity_poly.entity_id
_entity_poly.type
_entity_poly.pdbx_seq_one_letter_code
_entity_poly.pdbx_strand_id
1 'polypeptide(L)'
;MLANLCGAMKKYEAPNAFSADKINGKIQRAEQMKVHTMFVVGKRDVEADAVSVRVHGKGNLSAKPRGEAIAEILLSIKGRCA
;
A
#
# COMPACT_ATOMS: atom_id res chain seq x y z
N MET A 1 -19.32 0.70 5.35
CA MET A 1 -18.43 1.88 5.19
C MET A 1 -17.12 1.60 4.42
N LEU A 2 -16.95 0.42 3.81
CA LEU A 2 -15.75 0.05 3.02
C LEU A 2 -15.80 0.43 1.53
N ALA A 3 -16.94 0.96 1.04
CA ALA A 3 -17.18 1.21 -0.38
C ALA A 3 -16.49 2.48 -0.95
N ASN A 4 -16.02 3.41 -0.09
CA ASN A 4 -15.55 4.72 -0.56
C ASN A 4 -14.02 4.87 -0.68
N LEU A 5 -13.24 3.79 -0.52
CA LEU A 5 -11.80 3.84 -0.84
C LEU A 5 -11.55 4.03 -2.35
N CYS A 6 -12.49 3.63 -3.21
CA CYS A 6 -12.30 3.50 -4.66
C CYS A 6 -12.21 4.84 -5.42
N GLY A 7 -12.75 5.95 -4.87
CA GLY A 7 -12.77 7.25 -5.56
C GLY A 7 -11.49 8.08 -5.42
N ALA A 8 -10.82 8.02 -4.26
CA ALA A 8 -9.60 8.81 -3.98
C ALA A 8 -8.31 8.02 -4.21
N MET A 9 -8.38 6.69 -4.12
CA MET A 9 -7.27 5.79 -4.44
C MET A 9 -7.56 5.16 -5.79
N LYS A 10 -6.75 5.46 -6.81
CA LYS A 10 -6.58 4.50 -7.91
C LYS A 10 -5.98 3.27 -7.26
N LYS A 11 -6.84 2.29 -6.95
CA LYS A 11 -6.41 0.95 -6.55
C LYS A 11 -5.74 0.36 -7.77
N TYR A 12 -4.44 0.63 -7.92
CA TYR A 12 -3.63 -0.01 -8.93
C TYR A 12 -3.25 -1.37 -8.35
N GLU A 13 -4.12 -2.34 -8.58
CA GLU A 13 -3.70 -3.72 -8.49
C GLU A 13 -2.69 -3.90 -9.61
N ALA A 14 -1.40 -3.98 -9.25
CA ALA A 14 -0.38 -4.26 -10.23
C ALA A 14 -0.87 -5.47 -11.06
N PRO A 15 -0.71 -5.48 -12.40
CA PRO A 15 -1.15 -6.59 -13.25
C PRO A 15 -0.59 -7.96 -12.81
N ASN A 16 0.39 -7.94 -11.91
CA ASN A 16 1.13 -9.07 -11.38
C ASN A 16 0.84 -9.29 -9.88
N ALA A 17 -0.18 -8.65 -9.31
CA ALA A 17 -0.58 -8.87 -7.91
C ALA A 17 -0.90 -10.36 -7.65
N PHE A 18 -1.40 -11.05 -8.68
CA PHE A 18 -1.66 -12.49 -8.71
C PHE A 18 -0.55 -13.32 -9.37
N SER A 19 0.58 -12.71 -9.78
CA SER A 19 1.68 -13.48 -10.35
C SER A 19 2.29 -14.41 -9.31
N ALA A 20 2.89 -15.52 -9.78
CA ALA A 20 3.59 -16.49 -8.96
C ALA A 20 4.88 -15.94 -8.32
N ASP A 21 5.21 -14.66 -8.55
CA ASP A 21 6.40 -14.06 -7.99
C ASP A 21 6.34 -13.96 -6.47
N LYS A 22 7.49 -14.19 -5.87
CA LYS A 22 7.71 -13.92 -4.45
C LYS A 22 7.43 -12.44 -4.15
N ILE A 23 7.04 -12.15 -2.93
CA ILE A 23 6.63 -10.79 -2.51
C ILE A 23 7.66 -9.71 -2.85
N ASN A 24 8.96 -10.02 -2.74
CA ASN A 24 10.04 -9.10 -3.09
C ASN A 24 10.02 -8.72 -4.58
N GLY A 25 9.69 -9.64 -5.49
CA GLY A 25 9.56 -9.35 -6.93
C GLY A 25 8.35 -8.46 -7.24
N LYS A 26 7.25 -8.61 -6.49
CA LYS A 26 6.08 -7.72 -6.59
C LYS A 26 6.42 -6.31 -6.12
N ILE A 27 7.11 -6.18 -4.98
CA ILE A 27 7.58 -4.89 -4.46
C ILE A 27 8.54 -4.22 -5.45
N GLN A 28 9.54 -4.94 -5.97
CA GLN A 28 10.50 -4.40 -6.92
C GLN A 28 9.82 -3.85 -8.19
N ARG A 29 8.83 -4.55 -8.73
CA ARG A 29 8.08 -4.06 -9.89
C ARG A 29 7.19 -2.87 -9.57
N ALA A 30 6.54 -2.85 -8.42
CA ALA A 30 5.77 -1.70 -7.98
C ALA A 30 6.67 -0.45 -7.85
N GLU A 31 7.90 -0.63 -7.37
CA GLU A 31 8.91 0.42 -7.32
C GLU A 31 9.32 0.90 -8.73
N GLN A 32 9.56 -0.02 -9.67
CA GLN A 32 9.85 0.31 -11.09
C GLN A 32 8.71 1.05 -11.78
N MET A 33 7.45 0.70 -11.45
CA MET A 33 6.25 1.40 -11.94
C MET A 33 5.98 2.72 -11.20
N LYS A 34 6.86 3.13 -10.28
CA LYS A 34 6.73 4.36 -9.47
C LYS A 34 5.41 4.42 -8.69
N VAL A 35 4.96 3.27 -8.17
CA VAL A 35 3.82 3.22 -7.24
C VAL A 35 4.21 3.96 -5.97
N HIS A 36 3.54 5.10 -5.71
CA HIS A 36 3.91 5.99 -4.61
C HIS A 36 3.88 5.32 -3.23
N THR A 37 2.82 4.56 -2.93
CA THR A 37 2.64 3.88 -1.64
C THR A 37 2.19 2.44 -1.88
N MET A 38 2.86 1.49 -1.24
CA MET A 38 2.53 0.07 -1.28
C MET A 38 2.11 -0.40 0.12
N PHE A 39 1.02 -1.16 0.17
CA PHE A 39 0.58 -1.87 1.36
C PHE A 39 0.89 -3.35 1.19
N VAL A 40 1.77 -3.87 2.02
CA VAL A 40 2.15 -5.28 2.05
C VAL A 40 1.51 -5.90 3.28
N VAL A 41 0.73 -6.97 3.07
CA VAL A 41 0.05 -7.69 4.15
C VAL A 41 0.51 -9.13 4.10
N GLY A 42 1.32 -9.53 5.08
CA GLY A 42 1.71 -10.92 5.31
C GLY A 42 0.87 -11.59 6.40
N LYS A 43 1.14 -12.86 6.67
CA LYS A 43 0.43 -13.65 7.70
C LYS A 43 0.43 -12.96 9.08
N ARG A 44 1.60 -12.46 9.50
CA ARG A 44 1.76 -11.74 10.78
C ARG A 44 0.95 -10.45 10.84
N ASP A 45 0.86 -9.72 9.72
CA ASP A 45 0.13 -8.45 9.67
C ASP A 45 -1.39 -8.68 9.81
N VAL A 46 -1.91 -9.77 9.25
CA VAL A 46 -3.32 -10.19 9.42
C VAL A 46 -3.63 -10.52 10.88
N GLU A 47 -2.75 -11.27 11.54
CA GLU A 47 -2.92 -11.63 12.97
C GLU A 47 -2.90 -10.40 13.88
N ALA A 48 -2.22 -9.32 13.47
CA ALA A 48 -2.07 -8.08 14.23
C ALA A 48 -3.02 -6.93 13.81
N ASP A 49 -3.96 -7.16 12.88
CA ASP A 49 -4.75 -6.12 12.18
C ASP A 49 -3.90 -4.91 11.72
N ALA A 50 -2.71 -5.22 11.22
CA ALA A 50 -1.70 -4.26 10.78
C ALA A 50 -1.45 -4.36 9.27
N VAL A 51 -0.71 -3.38 8.75
CA VAL A 51 -0.28 -3.31 7.35
C VAL A 51 1.15 -2.79 7.30
N SER A 52 2.04 -3.49 6.59
CA SER A 52 3.40 -3.02 6.32
C SER A 52 3.36 -1.97 5.20
N VAL A 53 3.71 -0.73 5.53
CA VAL A 53 3.66 0.40 4.59
C VAL A 53 5.03 0.62 3.96
N ARG A 54 5.06 0.73 2.63
CA ARG A 54 6.25 1.13 1.88
C ARG A 54 5.95 2.34 1.03
N VAL A 55 6.91 3.25 0.91
CA VAL A 55 6.77 4.47 0.10
C VAL A 55 7.94 4.56 -0.87
N HIS A 56 7.64 4.88 -2.13
CA HIS A 56 8.63 5.03 -3.18
C HIS A 56 9.72 6.02 -2.76
N GLY A 57 10.98 5.64 -2.93
CA GLY A 57 12.14 6.46 -2.52
C GLY A 57 12.35 6.62 -1.00
N LYS A 58 11.44 6.13 -0.15
CA LYS A 58 11.60 6.12 1.32
C LYS A 58 11.78 4.72 1.90
N GLY A 59 11.49 3.68 1.12
CA GLY A 59 11.64 2.29 1.55
C GLY A 59 10.53 1.82 2.49
N ASN A 60 10.87 0.95 3.44
CA ASN A 60 9.92 0.38 4.40
C ASN A 60 9.71 1.32 5.59
N LEU A 61 8.46 1.72 5.83
CA LEU A 61 8.07 2.61 6.92
C LEU A 61 7.51 1.87 8.15
N SER A 62 7.67 0.54 8.19
CA SER A 62 7.20 -0.38 9.23
C SER A 62 5.69 -0.72 9.16
N ALA A 63 5.29 -1.68 9.99
CA ALA A 63 3.89 -2.11 10.12
C ALA A 63 3.12 -1.13 10.98
N LYS A 64 1.96 -0.69 10.50
CA LYS A 64 1.06 0.21 11.19
C LYS A 64 -0.31 -0.43 11.37
N PRO A 65 -1.08 -0.08 12.42
CA PRO A 65 -2.49 -0.44 12.51
C PRO A 65 -3.22 -0.04 11.23
N ARG A 66 -4.07 -0.94 10.72
CA ARG A 66 -4.74 -0.74 9.43
C ARG A 66 -5.49 0.60 9.34
N GLY A 67 -6.17 1.01 10.41
CA GLY A 67 -6.91 2.27 10.45
C GLY A 67 -6.00 3.50 10.31
N GLU A 68 -4.87 3.50 10.98
CA GLU A 68 -3.88 4.59 10.93
C GLU A 68 -3.25 4.69 9.54
N ALA A 69 -2.83 3.56 8.96
CA ALA A 69 -2.25 3.51 7.62
C ALA A 69 -3.21 4.07 6.55
N ILE A 70 -4.51 3.78 6.67
CA ILE A 70 -5.55 4.29 5.76
C ILE A 70 -5.77 5.80 5.98
N ALA A 71 -5.83 6.25 7.23
CA ALA A 71 -6.02 7.68 7.53
C ALA A 71 -4.86 8.52 6.98
N GLU A 72 -3.62 8.07 7.18
CA GLU A 72 -2.42 8.74 6.69
C GLU A 72 -2.37 8.84 5.17
N ILE A 73 -2.66 7.75 4.44
CA ILE A 73 -2.65 7.80 2.97
C ILE A 73 -3.74 8.72 2.43
N LEU A 74 -4.91 8.75 3.06
CA LEU A 74 -5.99 9.67 2.66
C LEU A 74 -5.59 11.13 2.90
N LEU A 75 -4.92 11.44 4.02
CA LEU A 75 -4.38 12.76 4.28
C LEU A 75 -3.30 13.14 3.25
N SER A 76 -2.38 12.23 2.95
CA SER A 76 -1.32 12.43 1.96
C SER A 76 -1.87 12.61 0.54
N ILE A 77 -2.96 11.91 0.17
CA ILE A 77 -3.64 12.12 -1.11
C ILE A 77 -4.29 13.50 -1.15
N LYS A 78 -5.09 13.85 -0.14
CA LYS A 78 -5.75 15.17 -0.07
C LYS A 78 -4.76 16.32 -0.17
N GLY A 79 -3.62 16.24 0.53
CA GLY A 79 -2.57 17.26 0.48
C GLY A 79 -1.82 17.38 -0.85
N ARG A 80 -1.99 16.43 -1.79
CA ARG A 80 -1.39 16.47 -3.14
C ARG A 80 -2.35 16.94 -4.23
N CYS A 81 -3.64 17.07 -3.91
CA CYS A 81 -4.66 17.58 -4.82
C CYS A 81 -4.87 19.10 -4.71
N ALA A 82 -4.05 19.79 -3.92
CA ALA A 82 -4.03 21.23 -3.75
C ALA A 82 -2.96 21.89 -4.63
#